data_AF-A0A967LVI8-F1
#
_entry.id   AF-A0A967LVI8-F1
#
_cell.length_a   1.000
_cell.length_b   1.000
_cell.length_c   1.000
_cell.angle_alpha   90.00
_cell.angle_beta   90.00
_cell.angle_gamma   90.00
#
_symmetry.space_group_name_H-M   'P 1'
#
loop_
_entity.id
_entity.type
_entity.pdbx_description
1 polymer ?
#
loop_
_entity_poly.entity_id
_entity_poly.type
_entity_poly.pdbx_seq_one_letter_code
_entity_poly.pdbx_strand_id
1 'polypeptide(L)' 'MNEEAKQAILDFMAHKKGKKKHYFNELCKAVPDMKMRQTKKIVNEMVDEGKLKYWSSGSTTLYMLSEFADLDAEEKGMTQ' A
#
# COMPACT_ATOMS: atom_id res chain seq x y z
N MET A 1 -9.43 10.41 -13.38
CA MET A 1 -10.31 9.53 -12.58
C MET A 1 -9.57 8.47 -11.76
N ASN A 2 -8.33 8.06 -12.08
CA ASN A 2 -7.58 7.10 -11.25
C ASN A 2 -6.77 7.73 -10.10
N GLU A 3 -6.49 9.03 -10.17
CA GLU A 3 -5.63 9.73 -9.19
C GLU A 3 -6.26 9.85 -7.80
N GLU A 4 -7.57 10.15 -7.71
CA GLU A 4 -8.26 10.21 -6.41
C GLU A 4 -8.19 8.88 -5.65
N ALA A 5 -8.35 7.75 -6.33
CA ALA A 5 -8.24 6.44 -5.69
C ALA A 5 -6.80 6.10 -5.30
N LYS A 6 -5.80 6.48 -6.12
CA LYS A 6 -4.38 6.37 -5.74
C LYS A 6 -4.13 7.16 -4.45
N GLN A 7 -4.60 8.39 -4.41
CA GLN A 7 -4.37 9.30 -3.30
C GLN A 7 -5.14 8.87 -2.05
N ALA A 8 -6.38 8.40 -2.18
CA ALA A 8 -7.14 7.83 -1.07
C ALA A 8 -6.49 6.57 -0.48
N ILE A 9 -5.90 5.71 -1.32
CA ILE A 9 -5.12 4.54 -0.88
C ILE A 9 -3.86 4.99 -0.12
N LEU A 10 -3.11 5.94 -0.68
CA LEU A 10 -1.91 6.49 -0.04
C LEU A 10 -2.24 7.17 1.29
N ASP A 11 -3.29 7.98 1.35
CA ASP A 11 -3.75 8.66 2.56
C ASP A 11 -4.22 7.67 3.62
N PHE A 12 -5.02 6.66 3.23
CA PHE A 12 -5.46 5.60 4.14
C PHE A 12 -4.29 4.81 4.73
N MET A 13 -3.28 4.51 3.90
CA MET A 13 -2.07 3.82 4.36
C MET A 13 -1.19 4.73 5.23
N ALA A 14 -1.04 6.01 4.89
CA ALA A 14 -0.25 7.00 5.63
C ALA A 14 -0.89 7.34 7.00
N HIS A 15 -2.23 7.36 7.07
CA HIS A 15 -2.97 7.67 8.28
C HIS A 15 -2.89 6.55 9.33
N LYS A 16 -2.72 5.28 8.92
CA LYS A 16 -2.55 4.15 9.84
C LYS A 16 -1.13 4.11 10.44
N LYS A 17 -0.88 4.96 11.46
CA LYS A 17 0.30 4.87 12.34
C LYS A 17 0.37 3.48 12.99
N GLY A 18 1.32 2.65 12.56
CA GLY A 18 1.76 1.45 13.27
C GLY A 18 1.66 0.12 12.51
N LYS A 19 0.81 -0.02 11.49
CA LYS A 19 0.76 -1.23 10.65
C LYS A 19 1.25 -0.91 9.25
N LYS A 20 2.55 -1.10 9.00
CA LYS A 20 3.20 -0.82 7.70
C LYS A 20 2.73 -1.72 6.55
N LYS A 21 1.97 -2.80 6.81
CA LYS A 21 1.45 -3.76 5.82
C LYS A 21 -0.09 -3.79 5.86
N HIS A 22 -0.73 -3.54 4.73
CA HIS A 22 -2.19 -3.54 4.57
C HIS A 22 -2.65 -4.63 3.62
N TYR A 23 -3.77 -5.26 3.93
CA TYR A 23 -4.37 -6.23 3.03
C TYR A 23 -5.00 -5.53 1.82
N PHE A 24 -4.99 -6.18 0.66
CA PHE A 24 -5.72 -5.70 -0.51
C PHE A 24 -7.19 -5.39 -0.19
N ASN A 25 -7.80 -6.21 0.67
CA ASN A 25 -9.20 -6.05 1.06
C ASN A 25 -9.43 -4.77 1.88
N GLU A 26 -8.43 -4.29 2.64
CA GLU A 26 -8.53 -3.00 3.33
C GLU A 26 -8.40 -1.84 2.33
N LEU A 27 -7.52 -1.95 1.33
CA LEU A 27 -7.43 -0.94 0.27
C LEU A 27 -8.73 -0.83 -0.52
N CYS A 28 -9.35 -1.97 -0.83
CA CYS A 28 -10.65 -1.99 -1.48
C CYS A 28 -11.76 -1.35 -0.62
N LYS A 29 -11.64 -1.40 0.72
CA LYS A 29 -12.55 -0.70 1.65
C LYS A 29 -12.27 0.80 1.74
N ALA A 30 -11.04 1.24 1.49
CA ALA A 30 -10.68 2.67 1.45
C ALA A 30 -11.22 3.36 0.19
N VAL A 31 -11.38 2.61 -0.90
CA VAL A 31 -11.99 3.08 -2.16
C VAL A 31 -13.21 2.23 -2.55
N PRO A 32 -14.29 2.25 -1.76
CA PRO A 32 -15.47 1.45 -2.04
C PRO A 32 -16.22 1.90 -3.30
N ASP A 33 -15.99 3.15 -3.72
CA ASP A 33 -16.55 3.73 -4.94
C ASP A 33 -15.93 3.11 -6.21
N MET A 34 -14.70 2.57 -6.10
CA MET A 34 -14.04 1.89 -7.21
C MET A 34 -14.31 0.38 -7.21
N LYS A 35 -14.53 -0.15 -8.41
CA LYS A 35 -14.60 -1.60 -8.59
C LYS A 35 -13.26 -2.23 -8.21
N MET A 36 -13.31 -3.37 -7.53
CA MET A 36 -12.12 -4.16 -7.14
C MET A 36 -11.13 -4.40 -8.29
N ARG A 37 -11.63 -4.51 -9.53
CA ARG A 37 -10.80 -4.65 -10.75
C ARG A 37 -9.98 -3.38 -11.06
N GLN A 38 -10.53 -2.18 -10.81
CA GLN A 38 -9.82 -0.91 -10.96
C GLN A 38 -8.83 -0.71 -9.82
N THR A 39 -9.23 -0.94 -8.56
CA THR A 39 -8.33 -0.87 -7.41
C THR A 39 -7.12 -1.79 -7.60
N LYS A 40 -7.32 -3.01 -8.10
CA LYS A 40 -6.21 -3.94 -8.40
C LYS A 40 -5.27 -3.40 -9.47
N LYS A 41 -5.79 -2.80 -10.54
CA LYS A 41 -4.96 -2.16 -11.58
C LYS A 41 -4.14 -1.01 -11.00
N ILE A 42 -4.80 -0.13 -10.26
CA ILE A 42 -4.18 1.05 -9.64
C ILE A 42 -3.07 0.64 -8.67
N VAL A 43 -3.34 -0.36 -7.82
CA VAL A 43 -2.36 -0.85 -6.85
C VAL A 43 -1.19 -1.53 -7.55
N ASN A 44 -1.42 -2.34 -8.59
CA ASN A 44 -0.33 -2.91 -9.38
C ASN A 44 0.50 -1.82 -10.07
N GLU A 45 -0.12 -0.78 -10.61
CA GLU A 45 0.57 0.36 -11.22
C GLU A 45 1.42 1.12 -10.18
N MET A 46 0.90 1.33 -8.97
CA MET A 46 1.67 1.94 -7.88
C MET A 46 2.82 1.05 -7.39
N VAL A 47 2.68 -0.29 -7.49
CA VAL A 47 3.78 -1.22 -7.19
C VAL A 47 4.85 -1.14 -8.27
N ASP A 48 4.46 -1.05 -9.53
CA ASP A 48 5.36 -0.89 -10.68
C ASP A 48 6.09 0.46 -10.63
N GLU A 49 5.39 1.54 -10.25
CA GLU A 49 5.97 2.86 -9.98
C GLU A 49 6.91 2.88 -8.76
N GLY A 50 6.97 1.80 -7.97
CA GLY A 50 7.78 1.74 -6.75
C GLY A 50 7.23 2.57 -5.58
N LYS A 51 5.99 3.06 -5.67
CA LYS A 51 5.32 3.77 -4.57
C LYS A 51 4.77 2.80 -3.52
N LEU A 52 4.42 1.58 -3.94
CA LEU A 52 3.96 0.50 -3.08
C LEU A 52 4.83 -0.75 -3.24
N LYS A 53 4.94 -1.55 -2.18
CA LYS A 53 5.60 -2.85 -2.18
C LYS A 53 4.55 -3.94 -2.05
N TYR A 54 4.45 -4.77 -3.08
CA TYR A 54 3.60 -5.96 -3.07
C TYR A 54 4.22 -7.05 -2.21
N TRP A 55 3.41 -7.67 -1.35
CA TRP A 55 3.81 -8.81 -0.54
C TRP A 55 2.73 -9.89 -0.61
N SER A 56 3.12 -11.14 -0.82
CA SER A 56 2.19 -12.28 -0.77
C SER A 56 2.50 -13.13 0.46
N SER A 57 1.50 -13.41 1.28
CA SER A 57 1.60 -14.32 2.43
C SER A 57 0.60 -15.46 2.24
N GLY A 58 0.99 -16.47 1.47
CA GLY A 58 0.27 -17.73 1.26
C GLY A 58 -1.07 -17.58 0.55
N SER A 59 -2.11 -17.19 1.29
CA SER A 59 -3.49 -17.02 0.81
C SER A 59 -3.90 -15.56 0.66
N THR A 60 -3.09 -14.61 1.14
CA THR A 60 -3.48 -13.19 1.15
C THR A 60 -2.41 -12.27 0.61
N THR A 61 -2.86 -11.29 -0.18
CA THR A 61 -2.03 -10.22 -0.72
C THR A 61 -2.01 -9.01 0.20
N LEU A 62 -0.81 -8.55 0.51
CA LEU A 62 -0.50 -7.39 1.33
C LEU A 62 0.22 -6.34 0.48
N TYR A 63 0.06 -5.08 0.85
CA TYR A 63 0.70 -3.93 0.25
C TYR A 63 1.27 -3.05 1.34
N MET A 64 2.42 -2.49 1.08
CA MET A 64 3.16 -1.62 1.99
C MET A 64 3.54 -0.35 1.23
N LEU A 65 3.54 0.80 1.90
CA LEU A 65 4.05 2.05 1.31
C LEU A 65 5.57 1.96 1.17
N SER A 66 6.12 2.35 0.01
CA SER A 66 7.57 2.29 -0.19
C SER A 66 8.33 3.25 0.72
N GLU A 67 7.80 4.45 1.00
CA GLU A 67 8.37 5.35 2.02
C GLU A 67 8.61 4.64 3.36
N PHE A 68 7.72 3.74 3.76
CA PHE A 68 7.87 2.96 4.99
C PHE A 68 8.71 1.69 4.81
N ALA A 69 8.86 1.19 3.59
CA ALA A 69 9.73 0.06 3.27
C ALA A 69 11.21 0.48 3.32
N ASP A 70 11.52 1.71 2.92
CA ASP A 70 12.86 2.30 3.04
C ASP A 70 13.15 2.70 4.49
N LEU A 71 12.17 3.20 5.26
CA LEU A 71 12.32 3.44 6.70
C LEU A 71 12.56 2.15 7.53
N ASP A 72 12.03 1.00 7.12
CA ASP A 72 12.33 -0.29 7.77
C ASP A 72 13.76 -0.79 7.44
N ALA A 73 14.33 -0.32 6.32
CA ALA A 73 15.74 -0.56 5.98
C ALA A 73 16.67 0.41 6.74
N GLU A 74 16.22 1.63 7.03
CA GLU A 74 17.02 2.62 7.78
C GLU A 74 17.00 2.38 9.30
N GLU A 75 15.94 1.79 9.87
CA GLU A 75 15.88 1.46 11.31
C GLU A 75 16.62 0.16 11.70
N LYS A 76 17.14 -0.61 10.74
CA LYS A 76 18.09 -1.72 11.02
C LYS A 76 19.57 -1.31 10.91
N GLY A 77 19.85 -0.01 10.78
CA GLY A 77 21.20 0.56 10.75
C GLY A 77 21.50 1.57 11.87
N MET A 78 20.54 1.93 12.71
CA MET A 78 20.76 2.84 13.85
C MET A 78 20.56 2.12 15.20
N THR A 79 21.32 1.06 15.42
CA THR A 79 21.89 0.83 16.76
C THR A 79 23.10 1.76 16.89
N GLN A 80 22.97 2.82 17.67
CA GLN A 80 24.11 3.48 18.29
C GLN A 80 24.00 3.33 19.81
#